data_AF-A0AAU8ARM7-F1
#
_entry.id   AF-A0AAU8ARM7-F1
#
_cell.length_a   1.000
_cell.length_b   1.000
_cell.length_c   1.000
_cell.angle_alpha   90.00
_cell.angle_beta   90.00
_cell.angle_gamma   90.00
#
_symmetry.space_group_name_H-M   'P 1'
#
loop_
_entity.id
_entity.type
_entity.pdbx_description
1 polymer ?
#
loop_
_entity_poly.entity_id
_entity_poly.type
_entity_poly.pdbx_seq_one_letter_code
_entity_poly.pdbx_strand_id
1 'polypeptide(L)'
;MQLYPASIVFLAILALFAVRGAQNVLMLMVAMIPFGMFSVVGLPSVGGLSLLAVNLCAATLIGLGSIALVARLIRGDRVPIEPATLILALFAIYTVFSATVLVRLFQGDLMVFALSRGATGVKVSIHFSWEKVWLGPSNSNISQTLYVLIACGLFVIASHVLARHGTAFGVRCLAFGAGLNVLLGAMDLLALDPLLSIIRTAGYSLSNEATVNGVPRVIGGFSEASSFGAASSMFCAFFATASLRERRLGHAALALANGGFTLMALSSTGIISLGVTCLVLGPQALAAMPRRVSRKTLILAAAGLFGITLTISGMLLFTTAPDMIGKVVQNLVLDKSQSSSGMERTAWAMGGLEALRDTWGLGAGTGSLRSNGLIFVLLGSVGLIGTAAFLAFLWAAFGGRASEGQASVLSSARVAALACLTSMLLASTVPDPGVPLIFLAALAVAAKAPRGFTGRSPRGEIAFVKSMSAPGDMHLDPMRGGDEYRDIPRARIVGLFVSAAESKAWRRSVARTRSAILRSKLRPAGTERAAVVFGGLPKMLGAA
;
A
#
# COMPACT_ATOMS: atom_id res chain seq x y z
N MET A 1 -0.33 -27.29 -0.21
CA MET A 1 -0.95 -25.96 -0.39
C MET A 1 -2.12 -25.87 0.57
N GLN A 2 -2.18 -24.89 1.46
CA GLN A 2 -3.33 -24.69 2.35
C GLN A 2 -4.14 -23.50 1.83
N LEU A 3 -5.44 -23.72 1.60
CA LEU A 3 -6.41 -22.71 1.20
C LEU A 3 -7.47 -22.59 2.30
N TYR A 4 -7.65 -21.39 2.84
CA TYR A 4 -8.67 -21.11 3.84
C TYR A 4 -10.01 -20.78 3.15
N PRO A 5 -11.18 -21.02 3.78
CA PRO A 5 -12.47 -20.66 3.19
C PRO A 5 -12.57 -19.18 2.80
N ALA A 6 -12.00 -18.29 3.62
CA ALA A 6 -11.92 -16.85 3.33
C ALA A 6 -11.06 -16.54 2.09
N SER A 7 -10.08 -17.40 1.76
CA SER A 7 -9.24 -17.26 0.57
C SER A 7 -10.06 -17.36 -0.71
N ILE A 8 -11.07 -18.24 -0.79
CA ILE A 8 -11.90 -18.42 -1.99
C ILE A 8 -12.73 -17.17 -2.26
N VAL A 9 -13.38 -16.64 -1.22
CA VAL A 9 -14.17 -15.39 -1.32
C VAL A 9 -13.28 -14.23 -1.75
N PHE A 10 -12.08 -14.13 -1.16
CA PHE A 10 -11.12 -13.11 -1.54
C PHE A 10 -10.65 -13.24 -2.99
N LEU A 11 -10.36 -14.45 -3.46
CA LEU A 11 -9.98 -14.70 -4.86
C LEU A 11 -11.10 -14.28 -5.83
N ALA A 12 -12.36 -14.52 -5.48
CA ALA A 12 -13.51 -14.05 -6.26
C ALA A 12 -13.61 -12.52 -6.30
N ILE A 13 -13.39 -11.85 -5.16
CA ILE A 13 -13.32 -10.38 -5.08
C ILE A 13 -12.17 -9.84 -5.93
N LEU A 14 -10.99 -10.44 -5.82
CA LEU A 14 -9.81 -10.06 -6.60
C LEU A 14 -10.07 -10.23 -8.10
N ALA A 15 -10.68 -11.33 -8.53
CA ALA A 15 -11.07 -11.56 -9.92
C ALA A 15 -12.07 -10.51 -10.42
N LEU A 16 -13.09 -10.16 -9.61
CA LEU A 16 -14.05 -9.11 -9.97
C LEU A 16 -13.37 -7.74 -10.15
N PHE A 17 -12.43 -7.40 -9.27
CA PHE A 17 -11.66 -6.16 -9.37
C PHE A 17 -10.68 -6.19 -10.56
N ALA A 18 -10.08 -7.35 -10.84
CA ALA A 18 -9.21 -7.58 -11.99
C ALA A 18 -9.93 -7.34 -13.32
N VAL A 19 -11.15 -7.86 -13.47
CA VAL A 19 -11.99 -7.64 -14.67
C VAL A 19 -12.33 -6.17 -14.87
N ARG A 20 -12.48 -5.39 -13.79
CA ARG A 20 -12.72 -3.94 -13.85
C ARG A 20 -11.45 -3.11 -14.12
N GLY A 21 -10.29 -3.75 -14.20
CA GLY A 21 -9.02 -3.14 -14.60
C GLY A 21 -8.09 -2.75 -13.45
N ALA A 22 -6.84 -2.43 -13.81
CA ALA A 22 -5.70 -2.23 -12.90
C ALA A 22 -5.95 -1.18 -11.80
N GLN A 23 -6.69 -0.10 -12.08
CA GLN A 23 -7.02 0.92 -11.06
C GLN A 23 -7.79 0.31 -9.87
N ASN A 24 -8.72 -0.61 -10.14
CA ASN A 24 -9.53 -1.22 -9.10
C ASN A 24 -8.67 -2.18 -8.28
N VAL A 25 -7.81 -2.97 -8.93
CA VAL A 25 -6.86 -3.83 -8.23
C VAL A 25 -5.89 -3.01 -7.35
N LEU A 26 -5.44 -1.84 -7.81
CA LEU A 26 -4.64 -0.93 -6.99
C LEU A 26 -5.40 -0.46 -5.73
N MET A 27 -6.68 -0.09 -5.88
CA MET A 27 -7.53 0.28 -4.73
C MET A 27 -7.69 -0.89 -3.76
N LEU A 28 -7.96 -2.10 -4.27
CA LEU A 28 -8.08 -3.31 -3.46
C LEU A 28 -6.75 -3.64 -2.76
N MET A 29 -5.62 -3.49 -3.43
CA MET A 29 -4.30 -3.70 -2.84
C MET A 29 -4.07 -2.78 -1.64
N VAL A 30 -4.35 -1.48 -1.78
CA VAL A 30 -4.21 -0.52 -0.67
C VAL A 30 -5.21 -0.84 0.45
N ALA A 31 -6.42 -1.29 0.09
CA ALA A 31 -7.41 -1.76 1.05
C ALA A 31 -6.95 -2.99 1.85
N MET A 32 -6.05 -3.80 1.29
CA MET A 32 -5.50 -5.00 1.94
C MET A 32 -4.28 -4.72 2.83
N ILE A 33 -3.71 -3.51 2.82
CA ILE A 33 -2.59 -3.14 3.71
C ILE A 33 -2.90 -3.41 5.21
N PRO A 34 -4.10 -3.09 5.73
CA PRO A 34 -4.46 -3.36 7.13
C PRO A 34 -4.64 -4.85 7.48
N PHE A 35 -4.70 -5.74 6.47
CA PHE A 35 -4.90 -7.17 6.64
C PHE A 35 -3.54 -7.91 6.66
N GLY A 36 -2.64 -7.49 7.54
CA GLY A 36 -1.26 -7.98 7.59
C GLY A 36 -1.10 -9.48 7.90
N MET A 37 -2.14 -10.15 8.39
CA MET A 37 -2.19 -11.59 8.59
C MET A 37 -3.06 -12.36 7.61
N PHE A 38 -3.70 -11.69 6.66
CA PHE A 38 -4.60 -12.41 5.77
C PHE A 38 -3.82 -13.16 4.70
N SER A 39 -3.46 -14.40 5.02
CA SER A 39 -2.76 -15.32 4.13
C SER A 39 -3.79 -16.02 3.24
N VAL A 40 -3.65 -15.83 1.93
CA VAL A 40 -4.55 -16.44 0.94
C VAL A 40 -4.06 -17.83 0.58
N VAL A 41 -2.74 -17.99 0.42
CA VAL A 41 -2.09 -19.24 0.05
C VAL A 41 -0.83 -19.43 0.89
N GLY A 42 -0.78 -20.53 1.64
CA GLY A 42 0.46 -21.03 2.24
C GLY A 42 1.21 -21.95 1.28
N LEU A 43 2.48 -21.64 1.01
CA LEU A 43 3.42 -22.46 0.23
C LEU A 43 4.59 -22.93 1.12
N PRO A 44 4.37 -23.94 2.00
CA PRO A 44 5.42 -24.43 2.89
C PRO A 44 6.67 -24.91 2.14
N SER A 45 6.47 -25.54 0.97
CA SER A 45 7.53 -26.07 0.11
C SER A 45 8.42 -25.00 -0.54
N VAL A 46 7.99 -23.73 -0.55
CA VAL A 46 8.75 -22.59 -1.08
C VAL A 46 9.22 -21.72 0.09
N GLY A 47 9.94 -22.32 1.05
CA GLY A 47 10.54 -21.58 2.17
C GLY A 47 9.56 -21.00 3.18
N GLY A 48 8.40 -21.63 3.38
CA GLY A 48 7.37 -21.11 4.28
C GLY A 48 6.68 -19.85 3.76
N LEU A 49 6.76 -19.57 2.45
CA LEU A 49 6.16 -18.39 1.84
C LEU A 49 4.65 -18.38 2.05
N SER A 50 4.16 -17.36 2.74
CA SER A 50 2.74 -17.08 2.91
C SER A 50 2.38 -15.91 1.99
N LEU A 51 1.64 -16.18 0.92
CA LEU A 51 1.13 -15.14 0.04
C LEU A 51 -0.01 -14.42 0.74
N LEU A 52 0.34 -13.31 1.37
CA LEU A 52 -0.62 -12.37 1.93
C LEU A 52 -1.50 -11.79 0.82
N ALA A 53 -2.75 -11.47 1.17
CA ALA A 53 -3.72 -10.86 0.27
C ALA A 53 -3.18 -9.60 -0.41
N VAL A 54 -2.42 -8.78 0.31
CA VAL A 54 -1.77 -7.58 -0.22
C VAL A 54 -0.74 -7.92 -1.32
N ASN A 55 0.05 -8.98 -1.14
CA ASN A 55 1.06 -9.42 -2.10
C ASN A 55 0.42 -10.04 -3.35
N LEU A 56 -0.68 -10.78 -3.17
CA LEU A 56 -1.44 -11.35 -4.28
C LEU A 56 -2.14 -10.26 -5.12
N CYS A 57 -2.71 -9.24 -4.46
CA CYS A 57 -3.21 -8.04 -5.13
C CYS A 57 -2.10 -7.32 -5.90
N ALA A 58 -0.91 -7.16 -5.31
CA ALA A 58 0.24 -6.54 -5.95
C ALA A 58 0.68 -7.34 -7.20
N ALA A 59 0.81 -8.67 -7.09
CA ALA A 59 1.16 -9.53 -8.22
C ALA A 59 0.11 -9.45 -9.35
N THR A 60 -1.19 -9.46 -9.01
CA THR A 60 -2.28 -9.32 -9.99
C THR A 60 -2.26 -7.95 -10.68
N LEU A 61 -2.02 -6.89 -9.90
CA LEU A 61 -1.85 -5.54 -10.42
C LEU A 61 -0.67 -5.47 -11.39
N ILE A 62 0.46 -6.08 -11.04
CA ILE A 62 1.65 -6.14 -11.89
C ILE A 62 1.33 -6.86 -13.20
N GLY A 63 0.69 -8.03 -13.16
CA GLY A 63 0.30 -8.77 -14.36
C GLY A 63 -0.58 -7.95 -15.31
N LEU A 64 -1.70 -7.41 -14.80
CA LEU A 64 -2.61 -6.58 -15.61
C LEU A 64 -1.98 -5.28 -16.09
N GLY A 65 -1.21 -4.64 -15.22
CA GLY A 65 -0.51 -3.40 -15.50
C GLY A 65 0.57 -3.58 -16.57
N SER A 66 1.33 -4.67 -16.52
CA SER A 66 2.33 -5.02 -17.52
C SER A 66 1.69 -5.29 -18.88
N ILE A 67 0.58 -6.03 -18.94
CA ILE A 67 -0.17 -6.23 -20.19
C ILE A 67 -0.63 -4.87 -20.75
N ALA A 68 -1.21 -4.03 -19.92
CA ALA A 68 -1.67 -2.69 -20.33
C ALA A 68 -0.50 -1.81 -20.79
N LEU A 69 0.66 -1.89 -20.13
CA LEU A 69 1.86 -1.13 -20.46
C LEU A 69 2.49 -1.60 -21.78
N VAL A 70 2.64 -2.90 -21.98
CA VAL A 70 3.14 -3.48 -23.24
C VAL A 70 2.21 -3.11 -24.40
N ALA A 71 0.89 -3.22 -24.21
CA ALA A 71 -0.07 -2.82 -25.24
C ALA A 71 0.05 -1.33 -25.61
N ARG A 72 0.47 -0.46 -24.68
CA ARG A 72 0.76 0.95 -24.96
C ARG A 72 2.06 1.14 -25.74
N LEU A 73 3.12 0.43 -25.36
CA LEU A 73 4.39 0.46 -26.08
C LEU A 73 4.22 -0.01 -27.54
N ILE A 74 3.43 -1.07 -27.77
CA ILE A 74 3.09 -1.57 -29.12
C ILE A 74 2.33 -0.51 -29.93
N ARG A 75 1.47 0.29 -29.29
CA ARG A 75 0.78 1.41 -29.95
C ARG A 75 1.67 2.63 -30.20
N GLY A 76 2.93 2.60 -29.79
CA GLY A 76 3.85 3.73 -29.93
C GLY A 76 3.65 4.84 -28.89
N ASP A 77 2.89 4.58 -27.81
CA ASP A 77 2.73 5.56 -26.73
C ASP A 77 4.09 5.80 -26.05
N ARG A 78 4.48 7.05 -25.86
CA ARG A 78 5.62 7.39 -25.00
C ARG A 78 5.27 7.08 -23.54
N VAL A 79 6.05 6.20 -22.93
CA VAL A 79 5.98 5.86 -21.51
C VAL A 79 7.19 6.52 -20.84
N PRO A 80 6.99 7.42 -19.86
CA PRO A 80 8.11 8.03 -19.16
C PRO A 80 8.77 6.99 -18.27
N ILE A 81 10.09 7.02 -18.22
CA ILE A 81 10.83 6.25 -17.22
C ILE A 81 11.32 7.24 -16.19
N GLU A 82 10.71 7.21 -15.02
CA GLU A 82 11.12 8.04 -13.88
C GLU A 82 12.49 7.57 -13.38
N PRO A 83 13.42 8.47 -13.01
CA PRO A 83 14.75 8.08 -12.51
C PRO A 83 14.70 7.12 -11.31
N ALA A 84 13.70 7.28 -10.43
CA ALA A 84 13.46 6.38 -9.32
C ALA A 84 13.21 4.92 -9.77
N THR A 85 12.63 4.71 -10.95
CA THR A 85 12.40 3.39 -11.54
C THR A 85 13.72 2.70 -11.87
N LEU A 86 14.65 3.42 -12.49
CA LEU A 86 15.96 2.88 -12.87
C LEU A 86 16.79 2.53 -11.63
N ILE A 87 16.75 3.39 -10.61
CA ILE A 87 17.50 3.17 -9.37
C ILE A 87 16.91 1.98 -8.58
N LEU A 88 15.58 1.85 -8.52
CA LEU A 88 14.95 0.69 -7.90
C LEU A 88 15.23 -0.61 -8.67
N ALA A 89 15.27 -0.54 -10.01
CA ALA A 89 15.66 -1.68 -10.84
C ALA A 89 17.11 -2.10 -10.55
N LEU A 90 18.04 -1.15 -10.38
CA LEU A 90 19.41 -1.44 -9.96
C LEU A 90 19.45 -2.15 -8.61
N PHE A 91 18.69 -1.66 -7.63
CA PHE A 91 18.55 -2.33 -6.33
C PHE A 91 18.01 -3.77 -6.47
N ALA A 92 16.98 -3.97 -7.30
CA ALA A 92 16.40 -5.28 -7.54
C ALA A 92 17.37 -6.24 -8.26
N ILE A 93 18.11 -5.76 -9.26
CA ILE A 93 19.14 -6.55 -9.96
C ILE A 93 20.24 -6.95 -8.97
N TYR A 94 20.70 -6.03 -8.15
CA TYR A 94 21.71 -6.33 -7.12
C TYR A 94 21.17 -7.32 -6.09
N THR A 95 19.89 -7.21 -5.72
CA THR A 95 19.22 -8.16 -4.82
C THR A 95 19.19 -9.58 -5.41
N VAL A 96 18.90 -9.71 -6.70
CA VAL A 96 18.96 -11.01 -7.42
C VAL A 96 20.39 -11.54 -7.40
N PHE A 97 21.36 -10.72 -7.81
CA PHE A 97 22.78 -11.09 -7.81
C PHE A 97 23.25 -11.51 -6.41
N SER A 98 22.87 -10.76 -5.38
CA SER A 98 23.19 -11.04 -3.98
C SER A 98 22.59 -12.38 -3.53
N ALA A 99 21.33 -12.66 -3.85
CA ALA A 99 20.67 -13.92 -3.49
C ALA A 99 21.21 -15.16 -4.22
N THR A 100 21.78 -15.00 -5.41
CA THR A 100 22.25 -16.13 -6.23
C THR A 100 23.75 -16.32 -6.16
N VAL A 101 24.54 -15.26 -6.32
CA VAL A 101 25.99 -15.31 -6.44
C VAL A 101 26.64 -15.16 -5.07
N LEU A 102 26.34 -14.09 -4.32
CA LEU A 102 27.04 -13.82 -3.05
C LEU A 102 26.81 -14.90 -2.00
N VAL A 103 25.61 -15.47 -1.93
CA VAL A 103 25.31 -16.60 -1.02
C VAL A 103 26.23 -17.80 -1.26
N ARG A 104 26.54 -18.09 -2.52
CA ARG A 104 27.40 -19.21 -2.92
C ARG A 104 28.87 -18.86 -2.77
N LEU A 105 29.22 -17.59 -3.01
CA LEU A 105 30.58 -17.09 -2.89
C LEU A 105 31.12 -17.22 -1.45
N PHE A 106 30.27 -16.95 -0.46
CA PHE A 106 30.63 -16.98 0.97
C PHE A 106 30.08 -18.19 1.72
N GLN A 107 29.65 -19.22 0.99
CA GLN A 107 29.01 -20.41 1.58
C GLN A 107 29.99 -21.14 2.50
N GLY A 108 29.56 -21.44 3.73
CA GLY A 108 30.37 -22.19 4.71
C GLY A 108 31.43 -21.35 5.44
N ASP A 109 31.69 -20.11 5.03
CA ASP A 109 32.75 -19.28 5.63
C ASP A 109 32.25 -18.42 6.80
N LEU A 110 30.94 -18.18 6.89
CA LEU A 110 30.35 -17.30 7.88
C LEU A 110 29.06 -17.85 8.50
N MET A 111 28.85 -17.53 9.77
CA MET A 111 27.69 -17.97 10.55
C MET A 111 26.67 -16.83 10.67
N VAL A 112 25.46 -17.04 10.16
CA VAL A 112 24.38 -16.06 10.16
C VAL A 112 23.17 -16.56 10.94
N PHE A 113 22.40 -15.64 11.52
CA PHE A 113 21.08 -15.98 12.04
C PHE A 113 20.17 -16.37 10.89
N ALA A 114 19.70 -17.61 10.86
CA ALA A 114 18.91 -18.09 9.73
C ALA A 114 17.55 -17.37 9.66
N LEU A 115 17.06 -17.09 8.45
CA LEU A 115 15.71 -16.57 8.24
C LEU A 115 14.64 -17.67 8.32
N SER A 116 15.02 -18.91 8.01
CA SER A 116 14.13 -20.08 8.01
C SER A 116 13.83 -20.55 9.43
N ARG A 117 12.54 -20.77 9.74
CA ARG A 117 12.13 -21.34 11.03
C ARG A 117 12.45 -22.84 11.02
N GLY A 118 13.20 -23.30 12.04
CA GLY A 118 13.62 -24.70 12.16
C GLY A 118 14.97 -25.03 11.53
N ALA A 119 15.77 -24.02 11.19
CA ALA A 119 17.17 -24.27 10.85
C ALA A 119 17.92 -24.72 12.11
N THR A 120 18.50 -25.92 12.07
CA THR A 120 19.30 -26.47 13.17
C THR A 120 20.73 -25.95 13.07
N GLY A 121 21.13 -25.14 14.02
CA GLY A 121 22.43 -24.49 14.07
C GLY A 121 23.01 -24.47 15.47
N VAL A 122 23.90 -23.52 15.69
CA VAL A 122 24.53 -23.29 16.99
C VAL A 122 23.73 -22.24 17.75
N LYS A 123 23.23 -22.60 18.93
CA LYS A 123 22.58 -21.64 19.84
C LYS A 123 23.62 -20.67 20.37
N VAL A 124 23.37 -19.38 20.19
CA VAL A 124 24.20 -18.30 20.75
C VAL A 124 23.96 -18.14 22.25
N SER A 125 22.75 -18.42 22.72
CA SER A 125 22.37 -18.39 24.13
C SER A 125 21.20 -19.35 24.38
N ILE A 126 21.11 -19.90 25.59
CA ILE A 126 19.96 -20.72 26.02
C ILE A 126 18.63 -19.95 26.01
N HIS A 127 18.70 -18.61 26.06
CA HIS A 127 17.54 -17.72 26.08
C HIS A 127 17.12 -17.24 24.70
N PHE A 128 17.89 -17.53 23.64
CA PHE A 128 17.57 -17.11 22.28
C PHE A 128 16.77 -18.20 21.58
N SER A 129 15.74 -17.79 20.86
CA SER A 129 14.90 -18.70 20.07
C SER A 129 15.53 -19.03 18.73
N TRP A 130 16.45 -18.18 18.24
CA TRP A 130 17.07 -18.33 16.93
C TRP A 130 18.55 -18.74 17.01
N GLU A 131 18.92 -19.66 16.13
CA GLU A 131 20.25 -20.27 16.04
C GLU A 131 21.06 -19.65 14.90
N LYS A 132 22.39 -19.62 15.05
CA LYS A 132 23.31 -19.27 13.96
C LYS A 132 23.59 -20.52 13.12
N VAL A 133 23.52 -20.38 11.80
CA VAL A 133 23.73 -21.46 10.83
C VAL A 133 24.79 -21.01 9.83
N TRP A 134 25.57 -21.97 9.32
CA TRP A 134 26.53 -21.70 8.26
C TRP A 134 25.82 -21.14 7.04
N LEU A 135 26.37 -20.07 6.47
CA LEU A 135 25.80 -19.45 5.30
C LEU A 135 25.70 -20.46 4.16
N GLY A 136 24.53 -20.53 3.54
CA GLY A 136 24.32 -21.32 2.34
C GLY A 136 23.00 -21.00 1.67
N PRO A 137 22.81 -21.46 0.41
CA PRO A 137 21.58 -21.25 -0.33
C PRO A 137 20.38 -21.86 0.38
N SER A 138 19.29 -21.10 0.46
CA SER A 138 18.04 -21.49 1.11
C SER A 138 16.82 -21.00 0.35
N ASN A 139 15.66 -21.57 0.64
CA ASN A 139 14.39 -21.12 0.07
C ASN A 139 14.03 -19.67 0.46
N SER A 140 14.61 -19.16 1.54
CA SER A 140 14.47 -17.75 1.94
C SER A 140 15.12 -16.80 0.94
N ASN A 141 16.20 -17.21 0.25
CA ASN A 141 16.80 -16.41 -0.82
C ASN A 141 15.81 -16.20 -1.96
N ILE A 142 15.15 -17.28 -2.41
CA ILE A 142 14.12 -17.21 -3.47
C ILE A 142 12.96 -16.31 -3.05
N SER A 143 12.45 -16.53 -1.83
CA SER A 143 11.28 -15.81 -1.32
C SER A 143 11.54 -14.31 -1.18
N GLN A 144 12.67 -13.91 -0.59
CA GLN A 144 13.00 -12.50 -0.39
C GLN A 144 13.32 -11.78 -1.70
N THR A 145 14.01 -12.44 -2.64
CA THR A 145 14.18 -11.90 -3.99
C THR A 145 12.84 -11.68 -4.67
N LEU A 146 11.90 -12.62 -4.58
CA LEU A 146 10.57 -12.46 -5.16
C LEU A 146 9.81 -11.28 -4.53
N TYR A 147 9.89 -11.07 -3.21
CA TYR A 147 9.26 -9.91 -2.56
C TYR A 147 9.84 -8.59 -3.08
N VAL A 148 11.16 -8.48 -3.22
CA VAL A 148 11.79 -7.27 -3.77
C VAL A 148 11.42 -7.06 -5.24
N LEU A 149 11.31 -8.13 -6.04
CA LEU A 149 10.84 -8.04 -7.43
C LEU A 149 9.37 -7.60 -7.52
N ILE A 150 8.51 -8.11 -6.64
CA ILE A 150 7.11 -7.66 -6.52
C ILE A 150 7.08 -6.18 -6.14
N ALA A 151 7.88 -5.74 -5.17
CA ALA A 151 8.01 -4.33 -4.80
C ALA A 151 8.45 -3.46 -5.99
N CYS A 152 9.44 -3.90 -6.78
CA CYS A 152 9.90 -3.21 -7.96
C CYS A 152 8.81 -3.11 -9.04
N GLY A 153 8.19 -4.23 -9.40
CA GLY A 153 7.10 -4.26 -10.38
C GLY A 153 5.90 -3.41 -9.92
N LEU A 154 5.56 -3.47 -8.63
CA LEU A 154 4.50 -2.66 -8.03
C LEU A 154 4.82 -1.17 -8.17
N PHE A 155 6.04 -0.74 -7.85
CA PHE A 155 6.42 0.66 -7.99
C PHE A 155 6.21 1.17 -9.41
N VAL A 156 6.68 0.41 -10.41
CA VAL A 156 6.51 0.76 -11.83
C VAL A 156 5.03 0.89 -12.16
N ILE A 157 4.25 -0.17 -11.96
CA ILE A 157 2.85 -0.18 -12.37
C ILE A 157 2.00 0.82 -11.59
N ALA A 158 2.18 0.93 -10.27
CA ALA A 158 1.44 1.87 -9.45
C ALA A 158 1.72 3.32 -9.86
N SER A 159 2.98 3.67 -10.16
CA SER A 159 3.34 5.01 -10.64
C SER A 159 2.62 5.35 -11.94
N HIS A 160 2.54 4.41 -12.88
CA HIS A 160 1.80 4.59 -14.14
C HIS A 160 0.29 4.71 -13.94
N VAL A 161 -0.30 3.86 -13.09
CA VAL A 161 -1.73 3.91 -12.78
C VAL A 161 -2.09 5.23 -12.09
N LEU A 162 -1.28 5.67 -11.13
CA LEU A 162 -1.49 6.93 -10.41
C LEU A 162 -1.25 8.16 -11.30
N ALA A 163 -0.27 8.12 -12.20
CA ALA A 163 -0.07 9.19 -13.19
C ALA A 163 -1.30 9.35 -14.11
N ARG A 164 -1.98 8.24 -14.45
CA ARG A 164 -3.17 8.26 -15.31
C ARG A 164 -4.45 8.70 -14.59
N HIS A 165 -4.67 8.24 -13.36
CA HIS A 165 -5.91 8.50 -12.61
C HIS A 165 -5.80 9.69 -11.65
N GLY A 166 -4.60 10.24 -11.49
CA GLY A 166 -4.29 11.36 -10.63
C GLY A 166 -4.01 10.96 -9.18
N THR A 167 -3.25 11.81 -8.49
CA THR A 167 -2.91 11.65 -7.07
C THR A 167 -4.13 11.62 -6.15
N ALA A 168 -5.21 12.32 -6.51
CA ALA A 168 -6.47 12.31 -5.75
C ALA A 168 -7.07 10.90 -5.66
N PHE A 169 -6.88 10.07 -6.69
CA PHE A 169 -7.25 8.66 -6.65
C PHE A 169 -6.41 7.89 -5.63
N GLY A 170 -5.09 8.12 -5.61
CA GLY A 170 -4.20 7.52 -4.61
C GLY A 170 -4.54 7.91 -3.17
N VAL A 171 -4.88 9.18 -2.93
CA VAL A 171 -5.38 9.67 -1.62
C VAL A 171 -6.66 8.96 -1.20
N ARG A 172 -7.60 8.74 -2.14
CA ARG A 172 -8.84 7.97 -1.86
C ARG A 172 -8.54 6.51 -1.53
N CYS A 173 -7.60 5.88 -2.23
CA CYS A 173 -7.17 4.51 -1.90
C CYS A 173 -6.62 4.44 -0.47
N LEU A 174 -5.74 5.38 -0.08
CA LEU A 174 -5.23 5.47 1.29
C LEU A 174 -6.34 5.73 2.31
N ALA A 175 -7.33 6.55 1.97
CA ALA A 175 -8.43 6.86 2.88
C ALA A 175 -9.29 5.61 3.14
N PHE A 176 -9.49 4.80 2.11
CA PHE A 176 -10.18 3.52 2.23
C PHE A 176 -9.38 2.52 3.09
N GLY A 177 -8.07 2.39 2.85
CA GLY A 177 -7.18 1.58 3.68
C GLY A 177 -7.14 2.04 5.14
N ALA A 178 -7.04 3.35 5.39
CA ALA A 178 -7.06 3.92 6.73
C ALA A 178 -8.39 3.70 7.46
N GLY A 179 -9.51 3.78 6.73
CA GLY A 179 -10.83 3.47 7.28
C GLY A 179 -10.97 2.00 7.68
N LEU A 180 -10.46 1.08 6.83
CA LEU A 180 -10.42 -0.35 7.16
C LEU A 180 -9.49 -0.64 8.34
N ASN A 181 -8.35 0.03 8.45
CA ASN A 181 -7.46 -0.11 9.59
C ASN A 181 -8.13 0.28 10.92
N VAL A 182 -8.85 1.41 10.91
CA VAL A 182 -9.66 1.87 12.06
C VAL A 182 -10.78 0.87 12.39
N LEU A 183 -11.47 0.35 11.37
CA LEU A 183 -12.52 -0.66 11.56
C LEU A 183 -11.95 -1.93 12.21
N LEU A 184 -10.84 -2.46 11.70
CA LEU A 184 -10.20 -3.66 12.25
C LEU A 184 -9.70 -3.44 13.67
N GLY A 185 -9.10 -2.27 13.96
CA GLY A 185 -8.71 -1.90 15.31
C GLY A 185 -9.91 -1.82 16.26
N ALA A 186 -11.03 -1.25 15.80
CA ALA A 186 -12.25 -1.15 16.60
C ALA A 186 -12.87 -2.52 16.86
N MET A 187 -12.92 -3.41 15.86
CA MET A 187 -13.39 -4.78 16.03
C MET A 187 -12.57 -5.55 17.06
N ASP A 188 -11.26 -5.35 17.06
CA ASP A 188 -10.34 -5.99 18.00
C ASP A 188 -10.50 -5.44 19.42
N LEU A 189 -10.66 -4.12 19.56
CA LEU A 189 -10.96 -3.49 20.84
C LEU A 189 -12.29 -3.96 21.44
N LEU A 190 -13.26 -4.29 20.58
CA LEU A 190 -14.56 -4.85 20.97
C LEU A 190 -14.52 -6.38 21.20
N ALA A 191 -13.34 -7.00 21.18
CA ALA A 191 -13.14 -8.44 21.37
C ALA A 191 -13.97 -9.31 20.40
N LEU A 192 -14.11 -8.87 19.14
CA LEU A 192 -14.81 -9.61 18.08
C LEU A 192 -13.91 -10.70 17.45
N ASP A 193 -13.20 -11.48 18.27
CA ASP A 193 -12.25 -12.51 17.85
C ASP A 193 -12.84 -13.54 16.89
N PRO A 194 -14.09 -14.03 17.03
CA PRO A 194 -14.67 -14.97 16.06
C PRO A 194 -14.71 -14.41 14.64
N LEU A 195 -15.01 -13.12 14.47
CA LEU A 195 -15.02 -12.46 13.16
C LEU A 195 -13.60 -12.22 12.65
N LEU A 196 -12.68 -11.82 13.54
CA LEU A 196 -11.29 -11.56 13.19
C LEU A 196 -10.54 -12.85 12.85
N SER A 197 -10.90 -13.99 13.44
CA SER A 197 -10.31 -15.30 13.15
C SER A 197 -10.43 -15.69 11.67
N ILE A 198 -11.46 -15.20 10.97
CA ILE A 198 -11.69 -15.44 9.53
C ILE A 198 -10.60 -14.79 8.67
N ILE A 199 -10.06 -13.65 9.10
CA ILE A 199 -9.04 -12.87 8.38
C ILE A 199 -7.63 -13.05 8.95
N ARG A 200 -7.51 -13.51 10.19
CA ARG A 200 -6.25 -13.76 10.91
C ARG A 200 -5.73 -15.17 10.61
N THR A 201 -5.40 -15.43 9.33
CA THR A 201 -5.13 -16.79 8.81
C THR A 201 -3.65 -17.12 8.61
N ALA A 202 -2.72 -16.18 8.77
CA ALA A 202 -1.30 -16.45 8.62
C ALA A 202 -0.79 -17.41 9.71
N GLY A 203 0.06 -18.37 9.34
CA GLY A 203 0.67 -19.35 10.26
C GLY A 203 1.71 -18.77 11.23
N TYR A 204 1.64 -17.47 11.53
CA TYR A 204 2.47 -16.81 12.54
C TYR A 204 1.82 -16.96 13.92
N SER A 205 2.62 -16.93 14.99
CA SER A 205 2.08 -16.90 16.34
C SER A 205 1.25 -15.63 16.51
N LEU A 206 -0.03 -15.79 16.79
CA LEU A 206 -0.92 -14.69 17.13
C LEU A 206 -0.56 -14.20 18.54
N SER A 207 -0.28 -12.90 18.66
CA SER A 207 -0.04 -12.25 19.95
C SER A 207 -1.25 -11.41 20.37
N ASN A 208 -2.46 -11.95 20.21
CA ASN A 208 -3.72 -11.26 20.55
C ASN A 208 -4.02 -11.26 22.06
N GLU A 209 -3.44 -12.17 22.83
CA GLU A 209 -3.55 -12.20 24.30
C GLU A 209 -2.46 -11.39 25.01
N ALA A 210 -1.54 -10.77 24.26
CA ALA A 210 -0.45 -10.02 24.85
C ALA A 210 -0.97 -8.75 25.55
N THR A 211 -0.72 -8.63 26.85
CA THR A 211 -1.04 -7.44 27.64
C THR A 211 0.21 -6.68 28.04
N VAL A 212 0.08 -5.37 28.28
CA VAL A 212 1.13 -4.55 28.92
C VAL A 212 0.55 -4.01 30.21
N ASN A 213 1.12 -4.42 31.35
CA ASN A 213 0.63 -4.02 32.68
C ASN A 213 -0.88 -4.26 32.86
N GLY A 214 -1.40 -5.39 32.35
CA GLY A 214 -2.82 -5.74 32.45
C GLY A 214 -3.74 -5.15 31.38
N VAL A 215 -3.24 -4.28 30.49
CA VAL A 215 -4.05 -3.70 29.40
C VAL A 215 -3.86 -4.49 28.11
N PRO A 216 -4.95 -4.93 27.45
CA PRO A 216 -4.88 -5.63 26.18
C PRO A 216 -4.33 -4.72 25.07
N ARG A 217 -3.46 -5.30 24.22
CA ARG A 217 -2.88 -4.59 23.09
C ARG A 217 -3.75 -4.79 21.86
N VAL A 218 -4.05 -3.72 21.14
CA VAL A 218 -4.77 -3.81 19.86
C VAL A 218 -3.80 -4.21 18.75
N ILE A 219 -4.15 -5.26 17.99
CA ILE A 219 -3.40 -5.77 16.85
C ILE A 219 -4.19 -5.70 15.53
N GLY A 220 -5.50 -5.51 15.57
CA GLY A 220 -6.35 -5.37 14.38
C GLY A 220 -6.19 -6.55 13.40
N GLY A 221 -5.88 -6.25 12.14
CA GLY A 221 -5.64 -7.28 11.10
C GLY A 221 -4.23 -7.87 11.06
N PHE A 222 -3.36 -7.56 12.04
CA PHE A 222 -1.94 -7.96 12.07
C PHE A 222 -1.64 -9.00 13.15
N SER A 223 -0.48 -9.66 13.06
CA SER A 223 -0.04 -10.73 13.98
C SER A 223 0.47 -10.19 15.29
N GLU A 224 0.93 -8.94 15.26
CA GLU A 224 1.58 -8.28 16.37
C GLU A 224 1.17 -6.81 16.39
N ALA A 225 1.07 -6.27 17.60
CA ALA A 225 0.81 -4.86 17.83
C ALA A 225 1.91 -3.93 17.28
N SER A 226 3.14 -4.41 17.09
CA SER A 226 4.22 -3.68 16.39
C SER A 226 3.84 -3.33 14.97
N SER A 227 3.33 -4.29 14.21
CA SER A 227 2.96 -4.10 12.81
C SER A 227 1.69 -3.28 12.68
N PHE A 228 0.70 -3.49 13.56
CA PHE A 228 -0.51 -2.66 13.59
C PHE A 228 -0.20 -1.21 13.96
N GLY A 229 0.63 -0.99 14.98
CA GLY A 229 1.06 0.35 15.38
C GLY A 229 1.84 1.06 14.27
N ALA A 230 2.70 0.35 13.53
CA ALA A 230 3.42 0.90 12.39
C ALA A 230 2.51 1.29 11.20
N ALA A 231 1.52 0.45 10.88
CA ALA A 231 0.56 0.78 9.83
C ALA A 231 -0.35 1.95 10.22
N SER A 232 -0.82 1.95 11.47
CA SER A 232 -1.66 3.01 12.03
C SER A 232 -0.90 4.35 12.08
N SER A 233 0.39 4.34 12.47
CA SER A 233 1.21 5.56 12.52
C SER A 233 1.44 6.13 11.12
N MET A 234 1.65 5.28 10.12
CA MET A 234 1.77 5.69 8.71
C MET A 234 0.48 6.36 8.20
N PHE A 235 -0.70 5.78 8.45
CA PHE A 235 -1.97 6.40 8.08
C PHE A 235 -2.20 7.72 8.82
N CYS A 236 -1.90 7.76 10.12
CA CYS A 236 -1.95 8.98 10.93
C CYS A 236 -1.07 10.07 10.33
N ALA A 237 0.20 9.77 10.04
CA ALA A 237 1.17 10.68 9.44
C ALA A 237 0.69 11.26 8.11
N PHE A 238 0.15 10.41 7.22
CA PHE A 238 -0.39 10.85 5.94
C PHE A 238 -1.54 11.84 6.13
N PHE A 239 -2.57 11.44 6.89
CA PHE A 239 -3.79 12.22 7.02
C PHE A 239 -3.65 13.44 7.92
N ALA A 240 -2.76 13.42 8.91
CA ALA A 240 -2.43 14.58 9.73
C ALA A 240 -1.81 15.67 8.85
N THR A 241 -0.84 15.30 8.01
CA THR A 241 -0.21 16.22 7.06
C THR A 241 -1.22 16.78 6.05
N ALA A 242 -2.05 15.91 5.47
CA ALA A 242 -3.08 16.32 4.52
C ALA A 242 -4.12 17.24 5.17
N SER A 243 -4.53 16.96 6.41
CA SER A 243 -5.44 17.79 7.19
C SER A 243 -4.87 19.18 7.47
N LEU A 244 -3.60 19.27 7.88
CA LEU A 244 -2.95 20.56 8.15
C LEU A 244 -2.89 21.46 6.91
N ARG A 245 -2.68 20.88 5.73
CA ARG A 245 -2.54 21.62 4.46
C ARG A 245 -3.87 21.91 3.78
N GLU A 246 -4.82 20.98 3.81
CA GLU A 246 -6.10 21.10 3.08
C GLU A 246 -7.28 21.50 3.97
N ARG A 247 -7.10 21.47 5.29
CA ARG A 247 -8.13 21.82 6.31
C ARG A 247 -9.42 21.02 6.16
N ARG A 248 -9.32 19.75 5.76
CA ARG A 248 -10.45 18.84 5.58
C ARG A 248 -10.73 18.03 6.83
N LEU A 249 -11.95 18.16 7.37
CA LEU A 249 -12.38 17.43 8.58
C LEU A 249 -12.27 15.91 8.43
N GLY A 250 -12.56 15.34 7.25
CA GLY A 250 -12.42 13.90 7.03
C GLY A 250 -10.98 13.41 7.17
N HIS A 251 -9.98 14.19 6.74
CA HIS A 251 -8.58 13.85 6.94
C HIS A 251 -8.18 13.99 8.41
N ALA A 252 -8.67 15.02 9.11
CA ALA A 252 -8.44 15.17 10.55
C ALA A 252 -8.99 13.96 11.34
N ALA A 253 -10.21 13.51 11.02
CA ALA A 253 -10.84 12.37 11.67
C ALA A 253 -10.05 11.07 11.45
N LEU A 254 -9.64 10.80 10.20
CA LEU A 254 -8.80 9.63 9.88
C LEU A 254 -7.45 9.68 10.59
N ALA A 255 -6.84 10.87 10.68
CA ALA A 255 -5.57 11.05 11.38
C ALA A 255 -5.71 10.75 12.87
N LEU A 256 -6.68 11.36 13.54
CA LEU A 256 -6.93 11.16 14.97
C LEU A 256 -7.29 9.72 15.30
N ALA A 257 -8.14 9.09 14.50
CA ALA A 257 -8.52 7.69 14.70
C ALA A 257 -7.31 6.75 14.60
N ASN A 258 -6.50 6.87 13.53
CA ASN A 258 -5.31 6.04 13.37
C ASN A 258 -4.21 6.39 14.40
N GLY A 259 -4.08 7.65 14.81
CA GLY A 259 -3.20 8.05 15.91
C GLY A 259 -3.61 7.42 17.24
N GLY A 260 -4.90 7.41 17.55
CA GLY A 260 -5.45 6.73 18.71
C GLY A 260 -5.17 5.22 18.69
N PHE A 261 -5.43 4.55 17.57
CA PHE A 261 -5.10 3.13 17.41
C PHE A 261 -3.59 2.83 17.48
N THR A 262 -2.75 3.76 17.06
CA THR A 262 -1.29 3.63 17.23
C THR A 262 -0.90 3.58 18.71
N LEU A 263 -1.54 4.41 19.56
CA LEU A 263 -1.32 4.41 21.00
C LEU A 263 -1.90 3.15 21.66
N MET A 264 -3.10 2.73 21.25
CA MET A 264 -3.76 1.52 21.76
C MET A 264 -3.06 0.22 21.35
N ALA A 265 -2.21 0.25 20.31
CA ALA A 265 -1.33 -0.86 20.01
C ALA A 265 -0.30 -1.12 21.13
N LEU A 266 -0.05 -0.13 22.00
CA LEU A 266 0.92 -0.20 23.12
C LEU A 266 2.23 -0.83 22.65
N SER A 267 2.76 -0.30 21.56
CA SER A 267 3.96 -0.82 20.91
C SER A 267 5.01 0.26 20.77
N SER A 268 6.24 -0.04 21.19
CA SER A 268 7.37 0.87 21.08
C SER A 268 7.60 1.33 19.65
N THR A 269 7.48 0.44 18.66
CA THR A 269 7.61 0.77 17.24
C THR A 269 6.57 1.81 16.80
N GLY A 270 5.30 1.62 17.16
CA GLY A 270 4.21 2.55 16.83
C GLY A 270 4.35 3.88 17.55
N ILE A 271 4.65 3.86 18.85
CA ILE A 271 4.82 5.06 19.68
C ILE A 271 6.00 5.91 19.18
N ILE A 272 7.16 5.30 18.89
CA ILE A 272 8.32 6.02 18.36
C ILE A 272 8.01 6.61 16.97
N SER A 273 7.38 5.83 16.08
CA SER A 273 6.97 6.30 14.75
C SER A 273 5.98 7.48 14.82
N LEU A 274 5.02 7.43 15.75
CA LEU A 274 4.11 8.54 16.01
C LEU A 274 4.86 9.74 16.61
N GLY A 275 5.80 9.52 17.52
CA GLY A 275 6.65 10.58 18.09
C GLY A 275 7.44 11.34 17.02
N VAL A 276 8.07 10.61 16.08
CA VAL A 276 8.77 11.21 14.93
C VAL A 276 7.79 12.01 14.06
N THR A 277 6.59 11.47 13.81
CA THR A 277 5.54 12.17 13.08
C THR A 277 5.15 13.49 13.76
N CYS A 278 4.93 13.47 15.08
CA CYS A 278 4.63 14.64 15.88
C CYS A 278 5.78 15.65 15.89
N LEU A 279 7.04 15.20 15.92
CA LEU A 279 8.22 16.08 15.88
C LEU A 279 8.30 16.83 14.54
N VAL A 280 7.96 16.18 13.43
CA VAL A 280 7.96 16.80 12.09
C VAL A 280 6.76 17.72 11.88
N LEU A 281 5.58 17.32 12.35
CA LEU A 281 4.33 18.07 12.13
C LEU A 281 4.07 19.14 13.19
N GLY A 282 4.60 19.00 14.39
CA GLY A 282 4.37 19.92 15.52
C GLY A 282 4.68 21.37 15.18
N PRO A 283 5.89 21.69 14.68
CA PRO A 283 6.23 23.06 14.26
C PRO A 283 5.32 23.59 13.15
N GLN A 284 4.95 22.74 12.19
CA GLN A 284 4.04 23.10 11.10
C GLN A 284 2.62 23.40 11.61
N ALA A 285 2.14 22.61 12.57
CA ALA A 285 0.84 22.79 13.21
C ALA A 285 0.81 24.08 14.05
N LEU A 286 1.86 24.35 14.83
CA LEU A 286 2.00 25.58 15.61
C LEU A 286 2.03 26.82 14.71
N ALA A 287 2.78 26.78 13.60
CA ALA A 287 2.85 27.88 12.64
C ALA A 287 1.53 28.09 11.86
N ALA A 288 0.77 27.01 11.62
CA ALA A 288 -0.53 27.07 10.94
C ALA A 288 -1.68 27.49 11.88
N MET A 289 -1.44 27.58 13.19
CA MET A 289 -2.45 27.90 14.18
C MET A 289 -2.88 29.37 14.03
N PRO A 290 -4.18 29.65 13.80
CA PRO A 290 -4.65 31.03 13.78
C PRO A 290 -4.39 31.70 15.13
N ARG A 291 -3.89 32.93 15.15
CA ARG A 291 -3.74 33.76 16.37
C ARG A 291 -5.07 33.94 17.15
N ARG A 292 -6.21 33.63 16.52
CA ARG A 292 -7.53 33.50 17.16
C ARG A 292 -8.20 32.22 16.68
N VAL A 293 -8.05 31.13 17.42
CA VAL A 293 -8.79 29.89 17.16
C VAL A 293 -10.25 30.12 17.56
N SER A 294 -11.20 29.78 16.68
CA SER A 294 -12.62 29.89 17.04
C SER A 294 -12.91 28.93 18.21
N ARG A 295 -13.63 29.42 19.22
CA ARG A 295 -14.00 28.63 20.42
C ARG A 295 -14.65 27.30 20.02
N LYS A 296 -15.44 27.27 18.94
CA LYS A 296 -16.12 26.07 18.41
C LYS A 296 -15.14 25.03 17.84
N THR A 297 -14.08 25.46 17.15
CA THR A 297 -13.05 24.57 16.59
C THR A 297 -12.18 23.98 17.71
N LEU A 298 -11.85 24.81 18.70
CA LEU A 298 -11.16 24.36 19.90
C LEU A 298 -12.03 23.38 20.69
N ILE A 299 -13.33 23.66 20.84
CA ILE A 299 -14.29 22.78 21.53
C ILE A 299 -14.48 21.47 20.77
N LEU A 300 -14.55 21.44 19.44
CA LEU A 300 -14.67 20.18 18.69
C LEU A 300 -13.37 19.34 18.74
N ALA A 301 -12.21 19.99 18.60
CA ALA A 301 -10.92 19.31 18.73
C ALA A 301 -10.70 18.81 20.16
N ALA A 302 -11.03 19.63 21.15
CA ALA A 302 -11.01 19.27 22.55
C ALA A 302 -12.04 18.20 22.87
N ALA A 303 -13.26 18.22 22.31
CA ALA A 303 -14.28 17.20 22.53
C ALA A 303 -13.94 15.86 21.85
N GLY A 304 -13.28 15.88 20.68
CA GLY A 304 -12.77 14.67 20.03
C GLY A 304 -11.57 14.09 20.77
N LEU A 305 -10.62 14.93 21.17
CA LEU A 305 -9.49 14.55 22.02
C LEU A 305 -9.98 14.11 23.40
N PHE A 306 -11.02 14.74 23.95
CA PHE A 306 -11.65 14.41 25.22
C PHE A 306 -12.46 13.13 25.08
N GLY A 307 -13.13 12.84 23.97
CA GLY A 307 -13.78 11.54 23.75
C GLY A 307 -12.78 10.39 23.66
N ILE A 308 -11.67 10.58 22.94
CA ILE A 308 -10.55 9.63 22.89
C ILE A 308 -9.91 9.50 24.28
N THR A 309 -9.64 10.62 24.95
CA THR A 309 -9.11 10.66 26.32
C THR A 309 -10.09 10.10 27.33
N LEU A 310 -11.41 10.22 27.19
CA LEU A 310 -12.41 9.68 28.11
C LEU A 310 -12.61 8.18 27.88
N THR A 311 -12.39 7.71 26.65
CA THR A 311 -12.34 6.28 26.33
C THR A 311 -11.07 5.64 26.92
N ILE A 312 -9.91 6.30 26.73
CA ILE A 312 -8.64 5.91 27.34
C ILE A 312 -8.71 6.04 28.87
N SER A 313 -9.25 7.14 29.41
CA SER A 313 -9.42 7.37 30.85
C SER A 313 -10.48 6.46 31.45
N GLY A 314 -11.55 6.10 30.73
CA GLY A 314 -12.51 5.09 31.14
C GLY A 314 -11.88 3.71 31.24
N MET A 315 -10.95 3.38 30.34
CA MET A 315 -10.11 2.18 30.43
C MET A 315 -9.07 2.28 31.57
N LEU A 316 -8.56 3.47 31.87
CA LEU A 316 -7.59 3.72 32.95
C LEU A 316 -8.23 3.90 34.33
N LEU A 317 -9.54 4.19 34.44
CA LEU A 317 -10.23 4.37 35.73
C LEU A 317 -10.31 3.08 36.56
N PHE A 318 -9.92 1.94 35.99
CA PHE A 318 -9.73 0.66 36.69
C PHE A 318 -8.27 0.40 37.15
N THR A 319 -7.32 1.29 36.87
CA THR A 319 -5.90 1.10 37.22
C THR A 319 -5.20 2.43 37.53
N THR A 320 -4.48 2.51 38.65
CA THR A 320 -3.72 3.68 39.13
C THR A 320 -2.80 4.31 38.05
N ALA A 321 -3.31 5.34 37.38
CA ALA A 321 -2.87 5.75 36.03
C ALA A 321 -1.53 6.50 35.88
N PRO A 322 -1.07 7.35 36.81
CA PRO A 322 0.21 8.07 36.63
C PRO A 322 1.42 7.11 36.67
N ASP A 323 1.43 6.20 37.65
CA ASP A 323 2.47 5.18 37.77
C ASP A 323 2.44 4.20 36.60
N MET A 324 1.25 3.91 36.08
CA MET A 324 1.09 3.02 34.94
C MET A 324 1.64 3.60 33.64
N ILE A 325 1.40 4.88 33.34
CA ILE A 325 1.94 5.51 32.13
C ILE A 325 3.48 5.58 32.21
N GLY A 326 4.01 5.97 33.37
CA GLY A 326 5.45 5.95 33.63
C GLY A 326 6.05 4.55 33.43
N LYS A 327 5.42 3.53 34.04
CA LYS A 327 5.81 2.12 33.88
C LYS A 327 5.62 1.60 32.47
N VAL A 328 4.60 2.02 31.71
CA VAL A 328 4.39 1.59 30.32
C VAL A 328 5.48 2.18 29.42
N VAL A 329 5.82 3.47 29.57
CA VAL A 329 6.92 4.09 28.82
C VAL A 329 8.24 3.45 29.20
N GLN A 330 8.50 3.26 30.49
CA GLN A 330 9.70 2.59 30.99
C GLN A 330 9.79 1.15 30.45
N ASN A 331 8.74 0.34 30.59
CA ASN A 331 8.73 -1.06 30.17
C ASN A 331 8.80 -1.22 28.64
N LEU A 332 8.14 -0.36 27.87
CA LEU A 332 8.09 -0.47 26.40
C LEU A 332 9.29 0.16 25.70
N VAL A 333 9.84 1.24 26.23
CA VAL A 333 10.89 2.03 25.56
C VAL A 333 12.27 1.81 26.20
N LEU A 334 12.37 1.84 27.53
CA LEU A 334 13.65 1.78 28.24
C LEU A 334 14.06 0.33 28.54
N ASP A 335 13.23 -0.41 29.28
CA ASP A 335 13.56 -1.74 29.79
C ASP A 335 13.42 -2.83 28.72
N LYS A 336 12.68 -2.56 27.64
CA LYS A 336 12.55 -3.50 26.51
C LYS A 336 13.88 -3.89 25.89
N SER A 337 14.85 -2.98 25.91
CA SER A 337 16.21 -3.24 25.40
C SER A 337 16.96 -4.31 26.21
N GLN A 338 16.68 -4.41 27.51
CA GLN A 338 17.30 -5.39 28.42
C GLN A 338 16.52 -6.70 28.55
N SER A 339 15.31 -6.77 28.01
CA SER A 339 14.55 -8.02 27.94
C SER A 339 15.30 -9.08 27.10
N SER A 340 15.04 -10.37 27.35
CA SER A 340 15.62 -11.47 26.57
C SER A 340 15.37 -11.31 25.06
N SER A 341 14.17 -10.87 24.66
CA SER A 341 13.83 -10.55 23.28
C SER A 341 14.56 -9.30 22.75
N GLY A 342 14.85 -8.32 23.61
CA GLY A 342 15.65 -7.15 23.27
C GLY A 342 17.10 -7.51 22.99
N MET A 343 17.72 -8.29 23.87
CA MET A 343 19.09 -8.80 23.68
C MET A 343 19.21 -9.65 22.42
N GLU A 344 18.24 -10.51 22.14
CA GLU A 344 18.21 -11.33 20.93
C GLU A 344 18.14 -10.46 19.66
N ARG A 345 17.27 -9.43 19.64
CA ARG A 345 17.18 -8.48 18.52
C ARG A 345 18.46 -7.67 18.34
N THR A 346 19.13 -7.29 19.43
CA THR A 346 20.45 -6.63 19.36
C THR A 346 21.50 -7.58 18.77
N ALA A 347 21.50 -8.85 19.16
CA ALA A 347 22.38 -9.86 18.57
C ALA A 347 22.12 -10.03 17.06
N TRP A 348 20.86 -10.01 16.63
CA TRP A 348 20.52 -10.03 15.20
C TRP A 348 21.01 -8.78 14.45
N ALA A 349 20.90 -7.59 15.06
CA ALA A 349 21.41 -6.35 14.49
C ALA A 349 22.93 -6.40 14.31
N MET A 350 23.67 -6.83 15.35
CA MET A 350 25.11 -7.00 15.31
C MET A 350 25.54 -8.08 14.31
N GLY A 351 24.81 -9.19 14.22
CA GLY A 351 25.04 -10.21 13.20
C GLY A 351 24.94 -9.69 11.76
N GLY A 352 24.12 -8.66 11.51
CA GLY A 352 24.08 -7.97 10.23
C GLY A 352 25.34 -7.17 9.92
N LEU A 353 25.95 -6.52 10.94
CA LEU A 353 27.23 -5.82 10.80
C LEU A 353 28.41 -6.79 10.66
N GLU A 354 28.40 -7.89 11.41
CA GLU A 354 29.37 -8.99 11.27
C GLU A 354 29.34 -9.51 9.83
N ALA A 355 28.15 -9.82 9.30
CA ALA A 355 27.99 -10.25 7.92
C ALA A 355 28.49 -9.21 6.90
N LEU A 356 28.25 -7.91 7.12
CA LEU A 356 28.79 -6.86 6.26
C LEU A 356 30.32 -6.89 6.23
N ARG A 357 30.94 -6.97 7.41
CA ARG A 357 32.41 -6.98 7.55
C ARG A 357 33.00 -8.23 6.90
N ASP A 358 32.44 -9.39 7.21
CA ASP A 358 32.98 -10.69 6.79
C ASP A 358 32.75 -10.94 5.28
N THR A 359 31.84 -10.18 4.64
CA THR A 359 31.62 -10.18 3.18
C THR A 359 32.25 -9.00 2.46
N TRP A 360 33.20 -8.30 3.09
CA TRP A 360 33.93 -7.16 2.52
C TRP A 360 33.02 -6.04 2.01
N GLY A 361 31.85 -5.88 2.63
CA GLY A 361 30.85 -4.88 2.25
C GLY A 361 29.94 -5.27 1.09
N LEU A 362 30.05 -6.47 0.52
CA LEU A 362 29.20 -6.95 -0.59
C LEU A 362 27.82 -7.45 -0.09
N GLY A 363 27.77 -7.99 1.12
CA GLY A 363 26.58 -8.58 1.73
C GLY A 363 26.57 -10.11 1.63
N ALA A 364 25.98 -10.77 2.62
CA ALA A 364 25.89 -12.23 2.74
C ALA A 364 24.75 -12.87 1.93
N GLY A 365 24.02 -12.05 1.18
CA GLY A 365 22.96 -12.51 0.29
C GLY A 365 21.56 -12.18 0.79
N THR A 366 20.72 -11.71 -0.13
CA THR A 366 19.32 -11.39 0.17
C THR A 366 18.59 -12.64 0.63
N GLY A 367 18.01 -12.59 1.84
CA GLY A 367 17.25 -13.68 2.43
C GLY A 367 18.09 -14.75 3.13
N SER A 368 19.41 -14.61 3.18
CA SER A 368 20.29 -15.56 3.88
C SER A 368 20.32 -15.35 5.38
N LEU A 369 20.14 -14.12 5.84
CA LEU A 369 20.25 -13.77 7.25
C LEU A 369 19.03 -13.01 7.75
N ARG A 370 18.73 -13.23 9.03
CA ARG A 370 17.82 -12.44 9.85
C ARG A 370 18.62 -11.38 10.58
N SER A 371 18.21 -10.13 10.46
CA SER A 371 18.72 -9.04 11.29
C SER A 371 17.57 -8.28 11.96
N ASN A 372 17.86 -7.23 12.72
CA ASN A 372 16.84 -6.36 13.31
C ASN A 372 17.13 -4.90 12.99
N GLY A 373 16.19 -4.24 12.32
CA GLY A 373 16.30 -2.87 11.85
C GLY A 373 16.77 -2.79 10.40
N LEU A 374 16.09 -1.94 9.61
CA LEU A 374 16.28 -1.85 8.16
C LEU A 374 17.73 -1.62 7.73
N ILE A 375 18.48 -0.76 8.43
CA ILE A 375 19.89 -0.48 8.09
C ILE A 375 20.74 -1.74 8.24
N PHE A 376 20.67 -2.43 9.38
CA PHE A 376 21.45 -3.64 9.64
C PHE A 376 21.10 -4.77 8.69
N VAL A 377 19.81 -4.89 8.36
CA VAL A 377 19.32 -5.86 7.39
C VAL A 377 19.85 -5.57 5.97
N LEU A 378 19.78 -4.31 5.52
CA LEU A 378 20.28 -3.92 4.20
C LEU A 378 21.80 -4.12 4.12
N LEU A 379 22.54 -3.63 5.10
CA LEU A 379 24.00 -3.79 5.15
C LEU A 379 24.42 -5.26 5.18
N GLY A 380 23.81 -6.09 6.03
CA GLY A 380 24.15 -7.50 6.10
C GLY A 380 23.75 -8.28 4.85
N SER A 381 22.56 -8.02 4.29
CA SER A 381 22.01 -8.85 3.20
C SER A 381 22.51 -8.43 1.82
N VAL A 382 22.44 -7.13 1.52
CA VAL A 382 22.75 -6.56 0.20
C VAL A 382 23.98 -5.64 0.22
N GLY A 383 24.70 -5.56 1.34
CA GLY A 383 25.95 -4.81 1.41
C GLY A 383 25.80 -3.31 1.21
N LEU A 384 26.94 -2.65 1.01
CA LEU A 384 27.01 -1.20 0.77
C LEU A 384 26.37 -0.83 -0.56
N ILE A 385 26.55 -1.64 -1.61
CA ILE A 385 26.06 -1.35 -2.96
C ILE A 385 24.53 -1.37 -3.00
N GLY A 386 23.91 -2.44 -2.49
CA GLY A 386 22.46 -2.53 -2.43
C GLY A 386 21.85 -1.49 -1.47
N THR A 387 22.50 -1.24 -0.33
CA THR A 387 22.06 -0.19 0.60
C THR A 387 22.10 1.19 -0.05
N ALA A 388 23.17 1.53 -0.77
CA ALA A 388 23.31 2.79 -1.48
C ALA A 388 22.23 2.94 -2.58
N ALA A 389 21.99 1.87 -3.36
CA ALA A 389 20.93 1.86 -4.37
C ALA A 389 19.53 2.08 -3.75
N PHE A 390 19.26 1.45 -2.61
CA PHE A 390 18.01 1.63 -1.88
C PHE A 390 17.83 3.07 -1.36
N LEU A 391 18.88 3.64 -0.74
CA LEU A 391 18.85 5.03 -0.26
C LEU A 391 18.72 6.04 -1.42
N ALA A 392 19.41 5.79 -2.54
CA ALA A 392 19.27 6.59 -3.75
C ALA A 392 17.84 6.50 -4.32
N PHE A 393 17.19 5.34 -4.25
CA PHE A 393 15.78 5.19 -4.61
C PHE A 393 14.87 6.04 -3.72
N LEU A 394 15.06 5.98 -2.39
CA LEU A 394 14.27 6.81 -1.46
C LEU A 394 14.44 8.30 -1.77
N TRP A 395 15.68 8.73 -2.03
CA TRP A 395 15.97 10.11 -2.41
C TRP A 395 15.30 10.48 -3.74
N ALA A 396 15.39 9.64 -4.76
CA ALA A 396 14.78 9.89 -6.06
C ALA A 396 13.24 9.89 -6.01
N ALA A 397 12.64 8.98 -5.24
CA ALA A 397 11.19 8.87 -5.11
C ALA A 397 10.60 10.02 -4.30
N PHE A 398 11.16 10.31 -3.12
CA PHE A 398 10.60 11.29 -2.19
C PHE A 398 11.22 12.68 -2.31
N GLY A 399 12.43 12.84 -2.87
CA GLY A 399 13.07 14.14 -3.10
C GLY A 399 12.40 14.98 -4.19
N GLY A 400 12.89 16.20 -4.40
CA GLY A 400 12.39 17.13 -5.44
C GLY A 400 11.23 18.03 -5.02
N ARG A 401 10.58 18.68 -5.99
CA ARG A 401 9.44 19.59 -5.77
C ARG A 401 8.16 19.01 -6.34
N ALA A 402 7.03 19.28 -5.67
CA ALA A 402 5.73 18.86 -6.18
C ALA A 402 5.36 19.63 -7.43
N SER A 403 4.57 19.01 -8.30
CA SER A 403 3.86 19.72 -9.35
C SER A 403 2.82 20.68 -8.75
N GLU A 404 2.38 21.65 -9.55
CA GLU A 404 1.42 22.67 -9.10
C GLU A 404 0.19 22.02 -8.45
N GLY A 405 -0.23 22.54 -7.28
CA GLY A 405 -1.36 22.02 -6.51
C GLY A 405 -1.19 20.60 -5.94
N GLN A 406 -0.02 19.97 -6.06
CA GLN A 406 0.26 18.63 -5.51
C GLN A 406 1.17 18.64 -4.27
N ALA A 407 1.53 19.82 -3.77
CA ALA A 407 2.40 19.98 -2.60
C ALA A 407 1.84 19.29 -1.33
N SER A 408 0.52 19.29 -1.16
CA SER A 408 -0.14 18.59 -0.05
C SER A 408 0.09 17.08 -0.11
N VAL A 409 -0.13 16.48 -1.28
CA VAL A 409 0.04 15.03 -1.47
C VAL A 409 1.50 14.62 -1.29
N LEU A 410 2.45 15.35 -1.90
CA LEU A 410 3.87 15.04 -1.77
C LEU A 410 4.34 15.14 -0.31
N SER A 411 3.95 16.21 0.39
CA SER A 411 4.29 16.36 1.82
C SER A 411 3.70 15.23 2.65
N SER A 412 2.44 14.85 2.40
CA SER A 412 1.77 13.78 3.13
C SER A 412 2.43 12.42 2.88
N ALA A 413 2.79 12.14 1.63
CA ALA A 413 3.53 10.93 1.27
C ALA A 413 4.90 10.86 1.95
N ARG A 414 5.63 11.99 2.04
CA ARG A 414 6.93 12.07 2.73
C ARG A 414 6.85 11.77 4.21
N VAL A 415 5.90 12.40 4.92
CA VAL A 415 5.76 12.21 6.38
C VAL A 415 5.27 10.80 6.68
N ALA A 416 4.36 10.27 5.87
CA ALA A 416 3.93 8.87 5.97
C ALA A 416 5.07 7.88 5.68
N ALA A 417 5.89 8.15 4.67
CA ALA A 417 7.06 7.33 4.36
C ALA A 417 8.10 7.39 5.48
N LEU A 418 8.29 8.55 6.10
CA LEU A 418 9.13 8.68 7.29
C LEU A 418 8.60 7.82 8.44
N ALA A 419 7.29 7.87 8.74
CA ALA A 419 6.68 7.02 9.75
C ALA A 419 6.88 5.51 9.48
N CYS A 420 6.73 5.10 8.21
CA CYS A 420 7.00 3.73 7.75
C CYS A 420 8.48 3.36 7.95
N LEU A 421 9.40 4.21 7.48
CA LEU A 421 10.85 4.00 7.58
C LEU A 421 11.30 3.95 9.04
N THR A 422 10.80 4.81 9.93
CA THR A 422 11.07 4.74 11.36
C THR A 422 10.69 3.38 11.94
N SER A 423 9.53 2.84 11.55
CA SER A 423 9.10 1.52 12.00
C SER A 423 10.01 0.41 11.47
N MET A 424 10.40 0.50 10.19
CA MET A 424 11.31 -0.46 9.56
C MET A 424 12.73 -0.39 10.15
N LEU A 425 13.24 0.80 10.47
CA LEU A 425 14.53 0.99 11.13
C LEU A 425 14.60 0.33 12.50
N LEU A 426 13.46 0.20 13.18
CA LEU A 426 13.39 -0.41 14.51
C LEU A 426 13.17 -1.93 14.47
N ALA A 427 12.40 -2.42 13.49
CA ALA A 427 11.82 -3.76 13.56
C ALA A 427 11.90 -4.59 12.26
N SER A 428 12.40 -4.05 11.15
CA SER A 428 12.51 -4.84 9.92
C SER A 428 13.51 -5.98 10.11
N THR A 429 13.18 -7.15 9.58
CA THR A 429 14.05 -8.33 9.63
C THR A 429 14.48 -8.83 8.26
N VAL A 430 13.99 -8.20 7.20
CA VAL A 430 14.22 -8.58 5.78
C VAL A 430 14.41 -7.33 4.92
N PRO A 431 15.17 -7.42 3.81
CA PRO A 431 15.49 -6.27 2.96
C PRO A 431 14.34 -5.85 2.04
N ASP A 432 13.13 -6.40 2.23
CA ASP A 432 11.93 -6.02 1.48
C ASP A 432 11.43 -4.63 1.92
N PRO A 433 11.30 -3.65 0.99
CA PRO A 433 10.71 -2.35 1.29
C PRO A 433 9.22 -2.41 1.66
N GLY A 434 8.53 -3.48 1.25
CA GLY A 434 7.11 -3.68 1.52
C GLY A 434 6.16 -2.81 0.69
N VAL A 435 4.94 -3.31 0.52
CA VAL A 435 3.88 -2.67 -0.26
C VAL A 435 3.56 -1.24 0.20
N PRO A 436 3.45 -0.90 1.50
CA PRO A 436 3.06 0.44 1.94
C PRO A 436 4.07 1.52 1.52
N LEU A 437 5.37 1.28 1.75
CA LEU A 437 6.42 2.24 1.39
C LEU A 437 6.50 2.44 -0.12
N ILE A 438 6.41 1.35 -0.90
CA ILE A 438 6.42 1.40 -2.36
C ILE A 438 5.22 2.17 -2.92
N PHE A 439 4.03 1.96 -2.36
CA PHE A 439 2.85 2.71 -2.75
C PHE A 439 3.01 4.21 -2.48
N LEU A 440 3.54 4.58 -1.30
CA LEU A 440 3.83 5.98 -0.96
C LEU A 440 4.88 6.60 -1.89
N ALA A 441 5.91 5.84 -2.26
CA ALA A 441 6.92 6.25 -3.24
C ALA A 441 6.30 6.51 -4.62
N ALA A 442 5.43 5.60 -5.10
CA ALA A 442 4.70 5.76 -6.35
C ALA A 442 3.77 6.99 -6.32
N LEU A 443 3.10 7.24 -5.19
CA LEU A 443 2.26 8.43 -5.00
C LEU A 443 3.09 9.72 -4.97
N ALA A 444 4.26 9.71 -4.34
CA ALA A 444 5.18 10.84 -4.32
C ALA A 444 5.68 11.17 -5.73
N VAL A 445 6.05 10.17 -6.52
CA VAL A 445 6.45 10.35 -7.92
C VAL A 445 5.30 10.89 -8.76
N ALA A 446 4.09 10.34 -8.63
CA ALA A 446 2.91 10.85 -9.32
C ALA A 446 2.57 12.31 -8.94
N ALA A 447 2.87 12.74 -7.71
CA ALA A 447 2.68 14.12 -7.27
C ALA A 447 3.72 15.10 -7.87
N LYS A 448 4.86 14.60 -8.33
CA LYS A 448 5.91 15.39 -8.99
C LYS A 448 5.73 15.49 -10.51
N ALA A 449 4.99 14.56 -11.11
CA ALA A 449 4.77 14.52 -12.55
C ALA A 449 4.03 15.79 -13.06
N PRO A 450 4.48 16.44 -14.15
CA PRO A 450 3.82 17.61 -14.72
C PRO A 450 2.38 17.33 -15.19
N ARG A 451 1.45 18.29 -15.01
CA ARG A 451 0.01 18.11 -15.36
C ARG A 451 -0.25 17.87 -16.86
N GLY A 452 0.67 18.22 -17.76
CA GLY A 452 0.61 17.92 -19.19
C GLY A 452 0.93 16.46 -19.56
N PHE A 453 1.30 15.64 -18.57
CA PHE A 453 1.62 14.22 -18.73
C PHE A 453 0.38 13.30 -18.69
N THR A 454 -0.77 13.86 -18.33
CA THR A 454 -2.05 13.17 -18.39
C THR A 454 -2.51 13.12 -19.84
N GLY A 455 -2.38 11.95 -20.48
CA GLY A 455 -2.98 11.72 -21.79
C GLY A 455 -4.44 12.19 -21.78
N ARG A 456 -4.83 12.93 -22.82
CA ARG A 456 -6.18 13.46 -23.06
C ARG A 456 -7.23 12.59 -22.37
N SER A 457 -7.98 13.17 -21.42
CA SER A 457 -9.14 12.46 -20.89
C SER A 457 -10.05 12.07 -22.07
N PRO A 458 -10.67 10.88 -22.08
CA PRO A 458 -11.58 10.47 -23.16
C PRO A 458 -12.82 11.37 -23.34
N ARG A 459 -12.99 12.43 -22.53
CA ARG A 459 -14.09 13.39 -22.67
C ARG A 459 -14.03 14.22 -23.97
N GLY A 460 -12.93 14.14 -24.74
CA GLY A 460 -12.81 14.83 -26.03
C GLY A 460 -13.59 14.18 -27.20
N GLU A 461 -13.93 12.89 -27.11
CA GLU A 461 -14.62 12.18 -28.21
C GLU A 461 -16.10 12.52 -28.34
N ILE A 462 -16.74 13.00 -27.26
CA ILE A 462 -18.16 13.39 -27.29
C ILE A 462 -18.34 14.80 -27.87
N ALA A 463 -17.30 15.64 -27.84
CA ALA A 463 -17.35 16.99 -28.42
C ALA A 463 -17.10 16.99 -29.94
N PHE A 464 -16.24 16.10 -30.44
CA PHE A 464 -15.87 16.06 -31.86
C PHE A 464 -16.93 15.42 -32.75
N VAL A 465 -17.77 14.52 -32.21
CA VAL A 465 -18.89 13.92 -32.96
C VAL A 465 -20.10 14.86 -33.03
N LYS A 466 -20.18 15.89 -32.16
CA LYS A 466 -21.30 16.83 -32.15
C LYS A 466 -21.14 18.03 -33.09
N SER A 467 -19.96 18.23 -33.69
CA SER A 467 -19.69 19.33 -34.63
C SER A 467 -19.70 18.91 -36.10
N MET A 468 -20.05 17.66 -36.42
CA MET A 468 -20.04 17.15 -37.81
C MET A 468 -21.44 16.78 -38.36
N SER A 469 -22.52 17.13 -37.65
CA SER A 469 -23.89 16.89 -38.11
C SER A 469 -24.76 18.15 -38.02
N ALA A 470 -24.54 19.09 -38.94
CA ALA A 470 -25.57 20.04 -39.39
C ALA A 470 -25.13 20.65 -40.74
N PRO A 471 -25.75 20.29 -41.88
CA PRO A 471 -25.66 21.08 -43.10
C PRO A 471 -26.76 22.16 -43.10
N GLY A 472 -26.34 23.39 -43.40
CA GLY A 472 -27.12 24.43 -44.06
C GLY A 472 -28.28 25.05 -43.29
N ASP A 473 -28.12 26.30 -42.88
CA ASP A 473 -29.01 27.36 -43.39
C ASP A 473 -28.32 28.72 -43.35
N MET A 474 -28.50 29.41 -44.46
CA MET A 474 -27.94 30.70 -44.84
C MET A 474 -29.01 31.76 -44.54
N HIS A 475 -28.69 32.80 -43.75
CA HIS A 475 -28.95 34.22 -44.04
C HIS A 475 -29.10 35.15 -42.79
N LEU A 476 -28.37 36.27 -42.90
CA LEU A 476 -28.64 37.65 -42.43
C LEU A 476 -28.40 38.02 -40.96
N ASP A 477 -27.25 38.67 -40.75
CA ASP A 477 -27.05 39.83 -39.86
C ASP A 477 -27.61 41.09 -40.58
N PRO A 478 -27.89 42.28 -39.97
CA PRO A 478 -27.29 42.77 -38.72
C PRO A 478 -28.16 43.66 -37.78
N MET A 479 -27.53 44.04 -36.65
CA MET A 479 -27.68 45.29 -35.85
C MET A 479 -28.51 45.31 -34.55
N ARG A 480 -27.89 46.02 -33.58
CA ARG A 480 -28.34 46.54 -32.25
C ARG A 480 -28.27 45.51 -31.11
N GLY A 481 -27.52 45.70 -30.02
CA GLY A 481 -27.10 46.92 -29.33
C GLY A 481 -27.69 46.87 -27.91
N GLY A 482 -26.86 47.01 -26.88
CA GLY A 482 -27.33 47.24 -25.51
C GLY A 482 -26.75 46.31 -24.45
N ASP A 483 -25.97 46.91 -23.57
CA ASP A 483 -25.59 46.54 -22.21
C ASP A 483 -26.59 45.63 -21.47
N GLU A 484 -26.08 44.64 -20.72
CA GLU A 484 -26.37 44.58 -19.27
C GLU A 484 -25.48 43.57 -18.55
N TYR A 485 -24.68 44.12 -17.65
CA TYR A 485 -23.91 43.45 -16.61
C TYR A 485 -24.81 43.41 -15.37
N ARG A 486 -25.31 42.25 -14.93
CA ARG A 486 -25.76 42.04 -13.53
C ARG A 486 -26.06 40.59 -13.15
N ASP A 487 -25.54 40.27 -11.97
CA ASP A 487 -26.08 39.38 -10.94
C ASP A 487 -25.99 37.85 -11.05
N ILE A 488 -24.93 37.37 -10.38
CA ILE A 488 -24.81 36.07 -9.73
C ILE A 488 -25.65 36.08 -8.43
N PRO A 489 -26.43 35.02 -8.15
CA PRO A 489 -26.67 34.63 -6.76
C PRO A 489 -26.03 33.29 -6.42
N ARG A 490 -25.20 33.31 -5.38
CA ARG A 490 -24.79 32.13 -4.59
C ARG A 490 -25.98 31.68 -3.73
N ALA A 491 -26.39 30.41 -3.81
CA ALA A 491 -27.11 29.76 -2.72
C ALA A 491 -26.93 28.23 -2.68
N ARG A 492 -26.24 27.80 -1.62
CA ARG A 492 -26.38 26.57 -0.80
C ARG A 492 -26.56 25.19 -1.43
N ILE A 493 -25.51 24.40 -1.20
CA ILE A 493 -25.49 22.95 -0.96
C ILE A 493 -26.20 22.62 0.37
N VAL A 494 -27.12 21.64 0.37
CA VAL A 494 -27.47 20.78 1.52
C VAL A 494 -27.79 19.36 1.01
N GLY A 495 -27.12 18.36 1.57
CA GLY A 495 -27.74 17.12 2.06
C GLY A 495 -28.06 15.98 1.09
N LEU A 496 -27.15 15.00 1.10
CA LEU A 496 -27.31 13.54 0.88
C LEU A 496 -28.71 12.87 0.93
N PHE A 497 -28.76 11.77 0.16
CA PHE A 497 -29.42 10.46 0.33
C PHE A 497 -30.69 10.11 -0.50
N VAL A 498 -30.58 8.91 -1.11
CA VAL A 498 -31.59 8.02 -1.72
C VAL A 498 -32.05 8.35 -3.15
N SER A 499 -31.75 7.44 -4.09
CA SER A 499 -32.78 6.55 -4.64
C SER A 499 -32.26 5.62 -5.73
N ALA A 500 -32.61 4.33 -5.61
CA ALA A 500 -32.46 3.25 -6.57
C ALA A 500 -33.25 3.46 -7.89
N ALA A 501 -33.62 4.70 -8.23
CA ALA A 501 -34.44 5.07 -9.39
C ALA A 501 -33.64 5.15 -10.70
N GLU A 502 -32.33 5.45 -10.66
CA GLU A 502 -31.51 5.59 -11.87
C GLU A 502 -31.22 4.24 -12.58
N SER A 503 -31.34 3.13 -11.86
CA SER A 503 -31.19 1.76 -12.41
C SER A 503 -32.31 1.38 -13.40
N LYS A 504 -33.53 1.89 -13.21
CA LYS A 504 -34.67 1.56 -14.10
C LYS A 504 -34.67 2.39 -15.39
N ALA A 505 -34.25 3.64 -15.34
CA ALA A 505 -34.15 4.51 -16.52
C ALA A 505 -33.07 4.00 -17.49
N TRP A 506 -31.93 3.57 -16.97
CA TRP A 506 -30.84 2.99 -17.77
C TRP A 506 -31.23 1.65 -18.41
N ARG A 507 -31.89 0.74 -17.66
CA ARG A 507 -32.37 -0.55 -18.20
C ARG A 507 -33.44 -0.38 -19.30
N ARG A 508 -34.29 0.65 -19.21
CA ARG A 508 -35.29 0.97 -20.26
C ARG A 508 -34.66 1.55 -21.52
N SER A 509 -33.58 2.31 -21.40
CA SER A 509 -32.82 2.83 -22.54
C SER A 509 -32.12 1.71 -23.32
N VAL A 510 -31.46 0.77 -22.62
CA VAL A 510 -30.77 -0.37 -23.23
C VAL A 510 -31.73 -1.35 -23.94
N ALA A 511 -32.96 -1.52 -23.43
CA ALA A 511 -33.97 -2.37 -24.06
C ALA A 511 -34.56 -1.77 -25.36
N ARG A 512 -34.64 -0.44 -25.47
CA ARG A 512 -35.10 0.25 -26.70
C ARG A 512 -34.05 0.21 -27.81
N THR A 513 -32.77 0.27 -27.48
CA THR A 513 -31.69 0.18 -28.48
C THR A 513 -31.54 -1.24 -29.05
N ARG A 514 -31.77 -2.28 -28.23
CA ARG A 514 -31.72 -3.68 -28.68
C ARG A 514 -32.88 -4.05 -29.62
N SER A 515 -34.06 -3.46 -29.42
CA SER A 515 -35.24 -3.72 -30.26
C SER A 515 -35.20 -2.98 -31.61
N ALA A 516 -34.46 -1.87 -31.71
CA ALA A 516 -34.21 -1.18 -32.98
C ALA A 516 -33.21 -1.93 -33.88
N ILE A 517 -32.19 -2.57 -33.29
CA ILE A 517 -31.14 -3.31 -34.03
C ILE A 517 -31.67 -4.68 -34.55
N LEU A 518 -32.65 -5.27 -33.87
CA LEU A 518 -33.25 -6.54 -34.29
C LEU A 518 -34.32 -6.40 -35.39
N ARG A 519 -34.80 -5.18 -35.69
CA ARG A 519 -35.79 -4.94 -36.76
C ARG A 519 -35.17 -4.59 -38.13
N SER A 520 -33.86 -4.36 -38.21
CA SER A 520 -33.19 -4.04 -39.50
C SER A 520 -32.60 -5.26 -40.23
N LYS A 521 -32.76 -6.48 -39.70
CA LYS A 521 -32.16 -7.72 -40.27
C LYS A 521 -33.14 -8.75 -40.85
N LEU A 522 -34.37 -8.35 -41.18
CA LEU A 522 -35.33 -9.26 -41.82
C LEU A 522 -36.05 -8.58 -43.00
N ARG A 523 -35.47 -8.70 -44.20
CA ARG A 523 -36.22 -8.80 -45.47
C ARG A 523 -35.51 -9.79 -46.40
N PRO A 524 -36.25 -10.69 -47.11
CA PRO A 524 -35.67 -11.83 -47.81
C PRO A 524 -35.47 -11.60 -49.32
N ALA A 525 -34.48 -12.34 -49.84
CA ALA A 525 -34.31 -13.00 -51.14
C ALA A 525 -34.72 -12.29 -52.46
N GLY A 526 -33.71 -12.11 -53.31
CA GLY A 526 -33.83 -12.07 -54.78
C GLY A 526 -32.75 -13.01 -55.36
N THR A 527 -33.22 -14.01 -56.10
CA THR A 527 -32.50 -15.09 -56.77
C THR A 527 -31.66 -14.63 -57.96
N GLU A 528 -30.43 -15.14 -58.12
CA GLU A 528 -29.94 -15.56 -59.45
C GLU A 528 -28.72 -16.49 -59.39
N ARG A 529 -28.64 -17.33 -60.43
CA ARG A 529 -27.85 -18.55 -60.62
C ARG A 529 -26.39 -18.27 -60.99
N ALA A 530 -25.48 -19.17 -60.63
CA ALA A 530 -24.59 -19.87 -61.58
C ALA A 530 -23.71 -20.91 -60.86
N ALA A 531 -23.48 -22.01 -61.57
CA ALA A 531 -22.81 -23.24 -61.16
C ALA A 531 -21.26 -23.15 -61.22
N VAL A 532 -20.62 -24.27 -60.82
CA VAL A 532 -19.29 -24.84 -61.18
C VAL A 532 -18.54 -25.25 -59.90
N VAL A 533 -18.65 -26.49 -59.39
CA VAL A 533 -17.99 -27.77 -59.77
C VAL A 533 -16.69 -28.03 -58.97
N PHE A 534 -16.83 -29.01 -58.06
CA PHE A 534 -15.94 -30.14 -57.67
C PHE A 534 -14.55 -29.99 -57.01
N GLY A 535 -14.36 -30.89 -56.02
CA GLY A 535 -13.10 -31.52 -55.60
C GLY A 535 -12.56 -30.96 -54.29
N GLY A 536 -12.32 -31.68 -53.20
CA GLY A 536 -12.27 -33.11 -52.91
C GLY A 536 -11.60 -33.25 -51.53
N LEU A 537 -12.18 -34.03 -50.62
CA LEU A 537 -11.58 -34.55 -49.38
C LEU A 537 -10.38 -35.49 -49.71
N PRO A 538 -9.54 -36.02 -48.77
CA PRO A 538 -9.77 -36.18 -47.32
C PRO A 538 -8.58 -36.00 -46.34
N LYS A 539 -8.97 -35.98 -45.06
CA LYS A 539 -8.32 -36.43 -43.80
C LYS A 539 -7.01 -37.26 -43.88
N MET A 540 -6.10 -37.02 -42.92
CA MET A 540 -5.54 -37.97 -41.92
C MET A 540 -4.72 -37.14 -40.88
N LEU A 541 -5.05 -37.08 -39.59
CA LEU A 541 -4.77 -38.01 -38.47
C LEU A 541 -3.28 -38.40 -38.30
N GLY A 542 -2.72 -38.13 -37.11
CA GLY A 542 -1.45 -38.68 -36.66
C GLY A 542 -0.97 -38.06 -35.34
N ALA A 543 -1.10 -38.81 -34.25
CA ALA A 543 -0.68 -38.47 -32.90
C ALA A 543 0.83 -38.69 -32.67
N ALA A 544 1.39 -37.91 -31.75
CA ALA A 544 2.45 -38.28 -30.81
C ALA A 544 2.37 -37.34 -29.60
#